data_AF-C1FE88-F1
#
_entry.id   AF-C1FE88-F1
#
_cell.length_a   1.000
_cell.length_b   1.000
_cell.length_c   1.000
_cell.angle_alpha   90.00
_cell.angle_beta   90.00
_cell.angle_gamma   90.00
#
_symmetry.space_group_name_H-M   'P 1'
#
loop_
_entity.id
_entity.type
_entity.pdbx_description
1 polymer ?
#
loop_
_entity_poly.entity_id
_entity_poly.type
_entity_poly.pdbx_seq_one_letter_code
_entity_poly.pdbx_strand_id
1 'polypeptide(L)'
;MAEAVNFLIENEVSEAQFYERAAVFTTHEIQDIFKRRSRFEYLLRRRRVDASCYTNYIKFEQNLIELLRIREAHRGHGSALVHAVCHSFISKVVVLYRRALRETKGNVGLWLRFATFCYQHGNRRLLSRVITQALQMNPSCAGLWAFAAFWEYTSQGDVSAARRFFLRGLRNCSHGKVLWHEYFRLEVSHAMSLAARCKLLGLTILDLPRAEQANGAAERVLNVASLRHPDDVVFQLYFVAIALGMSESTSNVVNRVEEIIASRIPDTGKWRTFHREKCLSRVNMNASF
;
A
#
# COMPACT_ATOMS: atom_id res chain seq x y z
N MET A 1 -3.46 5.01 -39.94
CA MET A 1 -3.70 3.62 -39.46
C MET A 1 -2.56 2.68 -39.85
N ALA A 2 -2.04 2.72 -41.09
CA ALA A 2 -0.90 1.91 -41.52
C ALA A 2 0.40 2.22 -40.75
N GLU A 3 0.74 3.49 -40.54
CA GLU A 3 1.97 3.89 -39.82
C GLU A 3 2.01 3.40 -38.36
N ALA A 4 0.88 3.46 -37.64
CA ALA A 4 0.81 2.96 -36.26
C ALA A 4 0.90 1.43 -36.17
N VAL A 5 0.52 0.72 -37.24
CA VAL A 5 0.64 -0.73 -37.34
C VAL A 5 2.08 -1.12 -37.70
N ASN A 6 2.70 -0.41 -38.65
CA ASN A 6 4.11 -0.60 -39.01
C ASN A 6 5.04 -0.35 -37.83
N PHE A 7 4.81 0.73 -37.07
CA PHE A 7 5.59 1.02 -35.86
C PHE A 7 5.46 -0.07 -34.80
N LEU A 8 4.29 -0.70 -34.66
CA LEU A 8 4.12 -1.81 -33.71
C LEU A 8 4.83 -3.07 -34.20
N ILE A 9 4.73 -3.38 -35.49
CA ILE A 9 5.42 -4.52 -36.10
C ILE A 9 6.95 -4.36 -35.96
N GLU A 10 7.48 -3.17 -36.21
CA GLU A 10 8.92 -2.86 -36.05
C GLU A 10 9.41 -3.00 -34.60
N ASN A 11 8.60 -2.56 -33.63
CA ASN A 11 8.89 -2.77 -32.21
C ASN A 11 8.79 -4.25 -31.82
N GLU A 12 7.80 -4.99 -32.33
CA GLU A 12 7.62 -6.42 -32.08
C GLU A 12 8.80 -7.24 -32.62
N VAL A 13 9.32 -6.91 -33.80
CA VAL A 13 10.51 -7.56 -34.39
C VAL A 13 11.75 -7.30 -33.56
N SER A 14 11.96 -6.06 -33.11
CA SER A 14 13.11 -5.69 -32.27
C SER A 14 13.08 -6.42 -30.93
N GLU A 15 11.90 -6.55 -30.32
CA GLU A 15 11.70 -7.31 -29.09
C GLU A 15 11.88 -8.82 -29.28
N ALA A 16 11.45 -9.39 -30.41
CA ALA A 16 11.62 -10.81 -30.71
C ALA A 16 13.11 -11.18 -30.77
N GLN A 17 13.90 -10.39 -31.50
CA GLN A 17 15.36 -10.54 -31.55
C GLN A 17 16.00 -10.40 -30.16
N PHE A 18 15.43 -9.54 -29.31
CA PHE A 18 15.89 -9.36 -27.95
C PHE A 18 15.63 -10.58 -27.05
N TYR A 19 14.45 -11.22 -27.17
CA TYR A 19 14.13 -12.46 -26.45
C TYR A 19 14.97 -13.65 -26.93
N GLU A 20 15.26 -13.72 -28.23
CA GLU A 20 16.14 -14.74 -28.81
C GLU A 20 17.57 -14.61 -28.29
N ARG A 21 18.13 -13.39 -28.26
CA ARG A 21 19.47 -13.12 -27.71
C ARG A 21 19.58 -13.44 -26.23
N ALA A 22 18.52 -13.23 -25.46
CA ALA A 22 18.48 -13.60 -24.05
C ALA A 22 18.37 -15.13 -23.84
N ALA A 23 18.05 -15.89 -24.89
CA ALA A 23 17.91 -17.35 -24.91
C ALA A 23 16.95 -17.92 -23.84
N VAL A 24 15.99 -17.12 -23.35
CA VAL A 24 15.08 -17.51 -22.26
C VAL A 24 13.85 -18.25 -22.76
N PHE A 25 13.44 -17.95 -23.99
CA PHE A 25 12.28 -18.52 -24.66
C PHE A 25 12.69 -19.24 -25.93
N THR A 26 11.96 -20.29 -26.28
CA THR A 26 12.10 -20.91 -27.61
C THR A 26 11.45 -20.04 -28.67
N THR A 27 11.86 -20.18 -29.93
CA THR A 27 11.27 -19.43 -31.05
C THR A 27 9.75 -19.64 -31.16
N HIS A 28 9.26 -20.86 -30.91
CA HIS A 28 7.83 -21.16 -30.87
C HIS A 28 7.12 -20.45 -29.71
N GLU A 29 7.70 -20.43 -28.51
CA GLU A 29 7.12 -19.71 -27.36
C GLU A 29 7.03 -18.20 -27.64
N ILE A 30 8.06 -17.63 -28.28
CA ILE A 30 8.08 -16.22 -28.65
C ILE A 30 6.92 -15.91 -29.62
N GLN A 31 6.73 -16.73 -30.66
CA GLN A 31 5.63 -16.58 -31.61
C GLN A 31 4.26 -16.67 -30.91
N ASP A 32 4.09 -17.60 -29.98
CA ASP A 32 2.86 -17.73 -29.20
C ASP A 32 2.59 -16.51 -28.30
N ILE A 33 3.63 -15.95 -27.68
CA ILE A 33 3.54 -14.74 -26.87
C ILE A 33 3.06 -13.57 -27.74
N PHE A 34 3.69 -13.35 -28.90
CA PHE A 34 3.28 -12.28 -29.81
C PHE A 34 1.86 -12.49 -30.32
N LYS A 35 1.49 -13.70 -30.75
CA LYS A 35 0.13 -14.02 -31.19
C LYS A 35 -0.91 -13.72 -30.10
N ARG A 36 -0.62 -14.03 -28.83
CA ARG A 36 -1.50 -13.69 -27.69
C ARG A 36 -1.55 -12.18 -27.45
N ARG A 37 -0.43 -11.48 -27.50
CA ARG A 37 -0.37 -10.00 -27.38
C ARG A 37 -1.18 -9.32 -28.48
N SER A 38 -1.02 -9.71 -29.74
CA SER A 38 -1.78 -9.13 -30.85
C SER A 38 -3.29 -9.36 -30.69
N ARG A 39 -3.71 -10.52 -30.16
CA ARG A 39 -5.12 -10.77 -29.81
C ARG A 39 -5.61 -9.79 -28.74
N PHE A 40 -4.85 -9.57 -27.66
CA PHE A 40 -5.23 -8.59 -26.63
C PHE A 40 -5.28 -7.16 -27.17
N GLU A 41 -4.29 -6.75 -27.98
CA GLU A 41 -4.29 -5.42 -28.60
C GLU A 41 -5.47 -5.23 -29.57
N TYR A 42 -5.86 -6.27 -30.31
CA TYR A 42 -7.09 -6.24 -31.12
C TYR A 42 -8.34 -6.06 -30.25
N LEU A 43 -8.43 -6.75 -29.11
CA LEU A 43 -9.54 -6.59 -28.16
C LEU A 43 -9.59 -5.16 -27.59
N LEU A 44 -8.44 -4.56 -27.27
CA LEU A 44 -8.33 -3.20 -26.73
C LEU A 44 -8.60 -2.10 -27.76
N ARG A 45 -8.49 -2.38 -29.06
CA ARG A 45 -8.82 -1.41 -30.13
C ARG A 45 -10.31 -1.33 -30.46
N ARG A 46 -11.12 -2.19 -29.86
CA ARG A 46 -12.59 -2.15 -30.06
C ARG A 46 -13.16 -0.85 -29.51
N ARG A 47 -14.23 -0.35 -30.13
CA ARG A 47 -14.89 0.92 -29.76
C ARG A 47 -15.43 0.94 -28.33
N ARG A 48 -15.75 -0.22 -27.76
CA ARG A 48 -16.10 -0.40 -26.34
C ARG A 48 -15.15 -1.43 -25.76
N VAL A 49 -14.29 -0.98 -24.85
CA VAL A 49 -13.33 -1.84 -24.15
C VAL A 49 -13.86 -2.08 -22.74
N ASP A 50 -13.98 -3.35 -22.37
CA ASP A 50 -14.34 -3.72 -21.00
C ASP A 50 -13.11 -3.64 -20.09
N ALA A 51 -13.31 -3.26 -18.83
CA ALA A 51 -12.26 -3.24 -17.81
C ALA A 51 -11.64 -4.64 -17.62
N SER A 52 -12.43 -5.69 -17.82
CA SER A 52 -11.96 -7.07 -17.75
C SER A 52 -10.85 -7.37 -18.77
N CYS A 53 -10.91 -6.80 -19.98
CA CYS A 53 -9.90 -6.98 -21.02
C CYS A 53 -8.52 -6.48 -20.55
N TYR A 54 -8.47 -5.31 -19.91
CA TYR A 54 -7.24 -4.79 -19.32
C TYR A 54 -6.75 -5.70 -18.19
N THR A 55 -7.63 -6.14 -17.29
CA THR A 55 -7.20 -7.00 -16.17
C THR A 55 -6.66 -8.35 -16.65
N ASN A 56 -7.24 -8.93 -17.70
CA ASN A 56 -6.79 -10.20 -18.27
C ASN A 56 -5.45 -10.03 -18.99
N TYR A 57 -5.27 -8.92 -19.72
CA TYR A 57 -3.99 -8.65 -20.37
C TYR A 57 -2.87 -8.38 -19.35
N ILE A 58 -3.16 -7.61 -18.30
CA ILE A 58 -2.22 -7.37 -17.20
C ILE A 58 -1.84 -8.68 -16.52
N LYS A 59 -2.81 -9.55 -16.21
CA LYS A 59 -2.53 -10.88 -15.63
C LYS A 59 -1.64 -11.72 -16.54
N PHE A 60 -1.89 -11.71 -17.84
CA PHE A 60 -1.05 -12.43 -18.80
C PHE A 60 0.40 -11.95 -18.77
N GLU A 61 0.63 -10.63 -18.78
CA GLU A 61 1.98 -10.08 -18.70
C GLU A 61 2.63 -10.31 -17.32
N GLN A 62 1.87 -10.29 -16.22
CA GLN A 62 2.36 -10.66 -14.88
C GLN A 62 2.80 -12.12 -14.82
N ASN A 63 2.04 -13.04 -15.42
CA ASN A 63 2.39 -14.44 -15.50
C ASN A 63 3.67 -14.67 -16.33
N LEU A 64 3.92 -13.86 -17.37
CA LEU A 64 5.17 -13.92 -18.13
C LEU A 64 6.38 -13.50 -17.27
N ILE A 65 6.22 -12.45 -16.45
CA ILE A 65 7.26 -12.01 -15.51
C ILE A 65 7.55 -13.12 -14.47
N GLU A 66 6.51 -13.76 -13.94
CA GLU A 66 6.66 -14.85 -12.98
C GLU A 66 7.34 -16.07 -13.60
N LEU A 67 6.95 -16.45 -14.82
CA LEU A 67 7.57 -17.55 -15.56
C LEU A 67 9.05 -17.27 -15.85
N LEU A 68 9.40 -16.03 -16.21
CA LEU A 68 10.81 -15.61 -16.34
C LEU A 68 11.55 -15.80 -15.03
N ARG A 69 10.99 -15.32 -13.92
CA ARG A 69 11.60 -15.41 -12.59
C ARG A 69 11.89 -16.86 -12.18
N ILE A 70 10.96 -17.78 -12.48
CA ILE A 70 11.14 -19.22 -12.21
C ILE A 70 12.27 -19.79 -13.10
N ARG A 71 12.30 -19.45 -14.39
CA ARG A 71 13.36 -19.92 -15.31
C ARG A 71 14.74 -19.37 -14.95
N GLU A 72 14.82 -18.12 -14.52
CA GLU A 72 16.04 -17.51 -13.98
C GLU A 72 16.54 -18.27 -12.75
N ALA A 73 15.64 -18.59 -11.81
CA ALA A 73 15.99 -19.34 -10.61
C ALA A 73 16.56 -20.72 -10.93
N HIS A 74 16.03 -21.42 -11.95
CA HIS A 74 16.53 -22.72 -12.38
C HIS A 74 17.87 -22.65 -13.14
N ARG A 75 18.14 -21.57 -13.87
CA ARG A 75 19.37 -21.42 -14.67
C ARG A 75 20.57 -20.89 -13.87
N GLY A 76 20.34 -20.34 -12.68
CA GLY A 76 21.41 -19.97 -11.74
C GLY A 76 22.33 -18.83 -12.18
N HIS A 77 22.06 -18.15 -13.30
CA HIS A 77 22.79 -16.98 -13.77
C HIS A 77 21.82 -15.87 -14.20
N GLY A 78 21.79 -14.79 -13.41
CA GLY A 78 21.11 -13.55 -13.78
C GLY A 78 21.92 -12.80 -14.83
N SER A 79 21.71 -13.13 -16.11
CA SER A 79 22.32 -12.37 -17.20
C SER A 79 21.66 -10.98 -17.30
N ALA A 80 22.48 -9.94 -17.54
CA ALA A 80 22.00 -8.56 -17.71
C ALA A 80 20.93 -8.44 -18.81
N LEU A 81 21.01 -9.28 -19.85
CA LEU A 81 20.01 -9.35 -20.91
C LEU A 81 18.65 -9.79 -20.38
N VAL A 82 18.61 -10.76 -19.47
CA VAL A 82 17.36 -11.26 -18.89
C VAL A 82 16.74 -10.20 -17.98
N HIS A 83 17.56 -9.48 -17.20
CA HIS A 83 17.06 -8.35 -16.41
C HIS A 83 16.44 -7.26 -17.28
N ALA A 84 17.04 -6.97 -18.43
CA ALA A 84 16.50 -6.03 -19.41
C ALA A 84 15.17 -6.54 -20.04
N VAL A 85 15.02 -7.84 -20.27
CA VAL A 85 13.74 -8.45 -20.70
C VAL A 85 12.68 -8.28 -19.59
N CYS A 86 13.04 -8.54 -18.34
CA CYS A 86 12.14 -8.32 -17.21
C CYS A 86 11.68 -6.85 -17.13
N HIS A 87 12.62 -5.91 -17.31
CA HIS A 87 12.30 -4.48 -17.35
C HIS A 87 11.37 -4.10 -18.51
N SER A 88 11.50 -4.73 -19.68
CA SER A 88 10.59 -4.49 -20.81
C SER A 88 9.16 -4.96 -20.50
N PHE A 89 9.00 -6.13 -19.87
CA PHE A 89 7.69 -6.62 -19.43
C PHE A 89 7.07 -5.74 -18.34
N ILE A 90 7.86 -5.32 -17.34
CA ILE A 90 7.40 -4.38 -16.29
C ILE A 90 6.94 -3.07 -16.94
N SER A 91 7.70 -2.54 -17.89
CA SER A 91 7.35 -1.31 -18.61
C SER A 91 6.04 -1.46 -19.38
N LYS A 92 5.81 -2.61 -20.03
CA LYS A 92 4.52 -2.90 -20.69
C LYS A 92 3.37 -2.93 -19.71
N VAL A 93 3.50 -3.64 -18.59
CA VAL A 93 2.48 -3.69 -17.54
C VAL A 93 2.14 -2.28 -17.04
N VAL A 94 3.15 -1.43 -16.82
CA VAL A 94 2.96 -0.02 -16.43
C VAL A 94 2.16 0.75 -17.49
N VAL A 95 2.48 0.58 -18.77
CA VAL A 95 1.73 1.22 -19.87
C VAL A 95 0.28 0.72 -19.92
N LEU A 96 0.05 -0.57 -19.70
CA LEU A 96 -1.28 -1.16 -19.66
C LEU A 96 -2.11 -0.63 -18.48
N TYR A 97 -1.55 -0.56 -17.28
CA TYR A 97 -2.21 0.08 -16.14
C TYR A 97 -2.54 1.55 -16.44
N ARG A 98 -1.61 2.32 -17.02
CA ARG A 98 -1.87 3.72 -17.39
C ARG A 98 -2.94 3.88 -18.48
N ARG A 99 -3.07 2.93 -19.40
CA ARG A 99 -4.17 2.90 -20.38
C ARG A 99 -5.49 2.56 -19.68
N ALA A 100 -5.50 1.51 -18.87
CA ALA A 100 -6.68 1.07 -18.12
C ALA A 100 -7.24 2.16 -17.19
N LEU A 101 -6.35 2.88 -16.49
CA LEU A 101 -6.72 3.97 -15.57
C LEU A 101 -7.18 5.25 -16.27
N ARG A 102 -6.85 5.44 -17.56
CA ARG A 102 -7.42 6.54 -18.36
C ARG A 102 -8.91 6.33 -18.62
N GLU A 103 -9.29 5.08 -18.91
CA GLU A 103 -10.69 4.69 -19.13
C GLU A 103 -11.46 4.56 -17.80
N THR A 104 -10.85 3.94 -16.78
CA THR A 104 -11.51 3.56 -15.52
C THR A 104 -10.98 4.31 -14.30
N LYS A 105 -11.00 5.65 -14.38
CA LYS A 105 -10.44 6.57 -13.38
C LYS A 105 -10.95 6.35 -11.94
N GLY A 106 -12.22 5.98 -11.78
CA GLY A 106 -12.87 5.80 -10.49
C GLY A 106 -12.66 4.44 -9.82
N ASN A 107 -12.01 3.48 -10.48
CA ASN A 107 -11.82 2.15 -9.91
C ASN A 107 -10.64 2.12 -8.94
N VAL A 108 -10.92 2.31 -7.64
CA VAL A 108 -9.91 2.27 -6.57
C VAL A 108 -9.16 0.94 -6.52
N GLY A 109 -9.84 -0.19 -6.81
CA GLY A 109 -9.21 -1.51 -6.81
C GLY A 109 -8.10 -1.64 -7.86
N LEU A 110 -8.28 -1.02 -9.03
CA LEU A 110 -7.26 -1.00 -10.08
C LEU A 110 -6.06 -0.12 -9.69
N TRP A 111 -6.30 1.02 -9.04
CA TRP A 111 -5.24 1.86 -8.48
C TRP A 111 -4.40 1.13 -7.43
N LEU A 112 -5.05 0.42 -6.50
CA LEU A 112 -4.35 -0.36 -5.47
C LEU A 112 -3.51 -1.48 -6.10
N ARG A 113 -4.06 -2.23 -7.06
CA ARG A 113 -3.29 -3.26 -7.79
C ARG A 113 -2.08 -2.69 -8.54
N PHE A 114 -2.23 -1.50 -9.10
CA PHE A 114 -1.10 -0.84 -9.77
C PHE A 114 -0.03 -0.39 -8.76
N ALA A 115 -0.45 0.12 -7.60
CA ALA A 115 0.44 0.49 -6.53
C ALA A 115 1.19 -0.72 -5.95
N THR A 116 0.49 -1.85 -5.70
CA THR A 116 1.13 -3.09 -5.23
C THR A 116 2.11 -3.64 -6.25
N PHE A 117 1.79 -3.56 -7.54
CA PHE A 117 2.72 -3.93 -8.61
C PHE A 117 3.99 -3.06 -8.60
N CYS A 118 3.84 -1.74 -8.48
CA CYS A 118 5.00 -0.84 -8.39
C CYS A 118 5.85 -1.08 -7.13
N TYR A 119 5.20 -1.44 -6.01
CA TYR A 119 5.86 -1.82 -4.77
C TYR A 119 6.71 -3.09 -4.95
N GLN A 120 6.13 -4.15 -5.53
CA GLN A 120 6.83 -5.43 -5.76
C GLN A 120 8.06 -5.29 -6.67
N HIS A 121 7.99 -4.41 -7.67
CA HIS A 121 9.09 -4.18 -8.62
C HIS A 121 10.02 -3.02 -8.23
N GLY A 122 9.88 -2.46 -7.02
CA GLY A 122 10.84 -1.51 -6.44
C GLY A 122 10.88 -0.11 -7.08
N ASN A 123 9.93 0.24 -7.96
CA ASN A 123 9.94 1.54 -8.61
C ASN A 123 9.29 2.63 -7.73
N ARG A 124 10.05 3.11 -6.74
CA ARG A 124 9.58 4.08 -5.73
C ARG A 124 9.08 5.40 -6.34
N ARG A 125 9.78 5.92 -7.36
CA ARG A 125 9.42 7.17 -8.04
C ARG A 125 8.11 7.03 -8.83
N LEU A 126 7.91 5.88 -9.46
CA LEU A 126 6.66 5.61 -10.15
C LEU A 126 5.53 5.44 -9.13
N LEU A 127 5.76 4.70 -8.05
CA LEU A 127 4.77 4.48 -7.00
C LEU A 127 4.27 5.80 -6.39
N SER A 128 5.16 6.73 -6.05
CA SER A 128 4.75 8.04 -5.51
C SER A 128 3.90 8.85 -6.49
N ARG A 129 4.24 8.83 -7.80
CA ARG A 129 3.41 9.45 -8.85
C ARG A 129 2.05 8.78 -8.99
N VAL A 130 2.01 7.45 -8.91
CA VAL A 130 0.75 6.69 -9.01
C VAL A 130 -0.15 6.97 -7.83
N ILE A 131 0.39 7.00 -6.61
CA ILE A 131 -0.36 7.31 -5.39
C ILE A 131 -0.92 8.74 -5.45
N THR A 132 -0.09 9.72 -5.83
CA THR A 132 -0.54 11.12 -5.94
C THR A 132 -1.65 11.28 -6.98
N GLN A 133 -1.54 10.62 -8.14
CA GLN A 133 -2.60 10.59 -9.15
C GLN A 133 -3.86 9.88 -8.61
N ALA A 134 -3.71 8.74 -7.95
CA ALA A 134 -4.83 7.99 -7.39
C ALA A 134 -5.62 8.85 -6.37
N LEU A 135 -4.92 9.60 -5.52
CA LEU A 135 -5.51 10.49 -4.51
C LEU A 135 -6.24 11.68 -5.13
N GLN A 136 -5.72 12.23 -6.24
CA GLN A 136 -6.40 13.30 -6.99
C GLN A 136 -7.71 12.82 -7.61
N MET A 137 -7.71 11.60 -8.15
CA MET A 137 -8.89 11.04 -8.82
C MET A 137 -9.93 10.48 -7.84
N ASN A 138 -9.50 9.98 -6.67
CA ASN A 138 -10.36 9.34 -5.68
C ASN A 138 -10.16 9.92 -4.27
N PRO A 139 -10.49 11.22 -4.06
CA PRO A 139 -10.25 11.88 -2.78
C PRO A 139 -11.10 11.31 -1.63
N SER A 140 -12.24 10.69 -1.93
CA SER A 140 -13.21 10.18 -0.95
C SER A 140 -12.86 8.81 -0.36
N CYS A 141 -11.81 8.15 -0.86
CA CYS A 141 -11.42 6.82 -0.39
C CYS A 141 -10.43 6.89 0.77
N ALA A 142 -10.90 6.68 2.00
CA ALA A 142 -10.06 6.67 3.20
C ALA A 142 -8.91 5.63 3.15
N GLY A 143 -9.16 4.44 2.58
CA GLY A 143 -8.14 3.39 2.49
C GLY A 143 -6.94 3.78 1.62
N LEU A 144 -7.16 4.58 0.56
CA LEU A 144 -6.08 5.03 -0.30
C LEU A 144 -5.17 6.05 0.40
N TRP A 145 -5.74 6.94 1.23
CA TRP A 145 -4.97 7.86 2.07
C TRP A 145 -4.13 7.12 3.12
N ALA A 146 -4.69 6.09 3.75
CA ALA A 146 -3.96 5.25 4.71
C ALA A 146 -2.80 4.51 4.03
N PHE A 147 -3.03 3.92 2.86
CA PHE A 147 -1.99 3.27 2.07
C PHE A 147 -0.86 4.22 1.69
N ALA A 148 -1.20 5.44 1.24
CA ALA A 148 -0.22 6.47 0.90
C ALA A 148 0.66 6.86 2.10
N ALA A 149 0.04 7.09 3.26
CA ALA A 149 0.76 7.47 4.47
C ALA A 149 1.67 6.34 4.99
N PHE A 150 1.18 5.10 4.98
CA PHE A 150 1.96 3.93 5.36
C PHE A 150 3.17 3.72 4.44
N TRP A 151 2.98 3.94 3.13
CA TRP A 151 4.08 3.86 2.16
C TRP A 151 5.18 4.90 2.45
N GLU A 152 4.83 6.16 2.68
CA GLU A 152 5.83 7.20 2.98
C GLU A 152 6.58 6.91 4.28
N TYR A 153 5.89 6.41 5.30
CA TYR A 153 6.51 6.01 6.56
C TYR A 153 7.48 4.83 6.40
N THR A 154 7.06 3.76 5.71
CA THR A 154 7.89 2.56 5.55
C THR A 154 9.06 2.75 4.58
N SER A 155 8.87 3.54 3.51
CA SER A 155 9.87 3.69 2.46
C SER A 155 10.90 4.79 2.72
N GLN A 156 10.50 5.92 3.29
CA GLN A 156 11.36 7.08 3.54
C GLN A 156 11.69 7.28 5.02
N GLY A 157 10.90 6.71 5.94
CA GLY A 157 11.00 7.01 7.37
C GLY A 157 10.43 8.38 7.75
N ASP A 158 9.82 9.10 6.80
CA ASP A 158 9.35 10.47 6.98
C ASP A 158 7.98 10.52 7.64
N VAL A 159 7.97 10.55 8.98
CA VAL A 159 6.74 10.67 9.79
C VAL A 159 5.98 11.96 9.49
N SER A 160 6.71 13.06 9.24
CA SER A 160 6.10 14.35 8.90
C SER A 160 5.31 14.29 7.59
N ALA A 161 5.82 13.58 6.58
CA ALA A 161 5.13 13.37 5.32
C ALA A 161 3.89 12.51 5.50
N ALA A 162 4.00 11.40 6.25
CA ALA A 162 2.88 10.54 6.56
C ALA A 162 1.76 11.28 7.31
N ARG A 163 2.11 12.11 8.32
CA ARG A 163 1.16 13.00 9.01
C ARG A 163 0.44 13.94 8.05
N ARG A 164 1.15 14.55 7.08
CA ARG A 164 0.53 15.42 6.07
C ARG A 164 -0.50 14.67 5.23
N PHE A 165 -0.23 13.42 4.84
CA PHE A 165 -1.20 12.60 4.11
C PHE A 165 -2.43 12.26 4.95
N PHE A 166 -2.26 11.88 6.22
CA PHE A 166 -3.38 11.62 7.12
C PHE A 166 -4.23 12.87 7.36
N LEU A 167 -3.61 14.02 7.65
CA LEU A 167 -4.34 15.27 7.88
C LEU A 167 -5.09 15.74 6.63
N ARG A 168 -4.52 15.58 5.42
CA ARG A 168 -5.23 15.84 4.16
C ARG A 168 -6.37 14.85 3.97
N GLY A 169 -6.13 13.56 4.18
CA GLY A 169 -7.17 12.54 4.11
C GLY A 169 -8.32 12.80 5.07
N LEU A 170 -8.07 13.28 6.29
CA LEU A 170 -9.10 13.60 7.28
C LEU A 170 -9.94 14.83 6.90
N ARG A 171 -9.35 15.79 6.15
CA ARG A 171 -10.10 16.91 5.57
C ARG A 171 -11.07 16.43 4.49
N ASN A 172 -10.64 15.49 3.64
CA ASN A 172 -11.43 14.97 2.54
C ASN A 172 -12.45 13.89 2.97
N CYS A 173 -12.05 13.01 3.90
CA CYS A 173 -12.77 11.82 4.35
C CYS A 173 -13.08 11.90 5.84
N SER A 174 -13.86 12.92 6.22
CA SER A 174 -14.00 13.28 7.63
C SER A 174 -14.80 12.28 8.48
N HIS A 175 -15.59 11.40 7.84
CA HIS A 175 -16.34 10.31 8.46
C HIS A 175 -15.62 8.95 8.39
N GLY A 176 -14.44 8.91 7.76
CA GLY A 176 -13.68 7.68 7.57
C GLY A 176 -13.03 7.20 8.87
N LYS A 177 -13.75 6.39 9.65
CA LYS A 177 -13.26 5.77 10.90
C LYS A 177 -11.92 5.05 10.74
N VAL A 178 -11.77 4.33 9.63
CA VAL A 178 -10.52 3.61 9.27
C VAL A 178 -9.32 4.56 9.26
N LEU A 179 -9.49 5.79 8.75
CA LEU A 179 -8.37 6.72 8.64
C LEU A 179 -7.88 7.20 10.02
N TRP A 180 -8.80 7.38 10.98
CA TRP A 180 -8.45 7.72 12.36
C TRP A 180 -7.67 6.61 13.05
N HIS A 181 -8.10 5.37 12.85
CA HIS A 181 -7.42 4.19 13.41
C HIS A 181 -6.02 4.01 12.84
N GLU A 182 -5.88 4.11 11.51
CA GLU A 182 -4.57 4.01 10.86
C GLU A 182 -3.65 5.16 11.24
N TYR A 183 -4.20 6.37 11.43
CA TYR A 183 -3.40 7.50 11.89
C TYR A 183 -2.89 7.29 13.32
N PHE A 184 -3.75 6.83 14.22
CA PHE A 184 -3.38 6.49 15.59
C PHE A 184 -2.34 5.36 15.63
N ARG A 185 -2.52 4.30 14.82
CA ARG A 185 -1.56 3.21 14.68
C ARG A 185 -0.18 3.71 14.25
N LEU A 186 -0.12 4.64 13.29
CA LEU A 186 1.14 5.26 12.89
C LEU A 186 1.80 6.03 14.04
N GLU A 187 1.06 6.89 14.74
CA GLU A 187 1.62 7.69 15.84
C GLU A 187 2.13 6.81 17.00
N VAL A 188 1.41 5.74 17.35
CA VAL A 188 1.86 4.76 18.35
C VAL A 188 3.12 4.05 17.87
N SER A 189 3.14 3.58 16.62
CA SER A 189 4.34 2.90 16.07
C SER A 189 5.56 3.81 16.07
N HIS A 190 5.39 5.10 15.74
CA HIS A 190 6.46 6.07 15.75
C HIS A 190 6.95 6.37 17.17
N ALA A 191 6.04 6.54 18.13
CA ALA A 191 6.38 6.73 19.54
C ALA A 191 7.18 5.54 20.09
N MET A 192 6.84 4.31 19.70
CA MET A 192 7.57 3.10 20.08
C MET A 192 8.97 3.06 19.46
N SER A 193 9.09 3.32 18.15
CA SER A 193 10.41 3.38 17.49
C SER A 193 11.29 4.48 18.09
N LEU A 194 10.71 5.62 18.46
CA LEU A 194 11.41 6.71 19.11
C LEU A 194 11.86 6.33 20.53
N ALA A 195 10.99 5.72 21.34
CA ALA A 195 11.32 5.28 22.69
C ALA A 195 12.43 4.22 22.68
N ALA A 196 12.38 3.27 21.74
CA ALA A 196 13.45 2.29 21.54
C ALA A 196 14.78 2.96 21.17
N ARG A 197 14.77 3.94 20.25
CA ARG A 197 15.95 4.72 19.88
C ARG A 197 16.52 5.50 21.08
N CYS A 198 15.67 6.12 21.90
CA CYS A 198 16.11 6.83 23.10
C CYS A 198 16.77 5.89 24.11
N LYS A 199 16.16 4.72 24.36
CA LYS A 199 16.71 3.71 25.26
C LYS A 199 18.08 3.21 24.80
N LEU A 200 18.26 3.00 23.49
CA LEU A 200 19.56 2.62 22.92
C LEU A 200 20.62 3.72 23.06
N LEU A 201 20.23 4.98 22.94
CA LEU A 201 21.13 6.13 23.06
C LEU A 201 21.38 6.56 24.52
N GLY A 202 20.71 5.95 25.50
CA GLY A 202 20.77 6.36 26.91
C GLY A 202 20.15 7.73 27.18
N LEU A 203 19.32 8.25 26.27
CA LEU A 203 18.65 9.55 26.38
C LEU A 203 17.26 9.39 26.96
N THR A 204 16.77 10.43 27.62
CA THR A 204 15.36 10.52 27.99
C THR A 204 14.58 11.22 26.87
N ILE A 205 13.28 10.90 26.73
CA ILE A 205 12.42 11.49 25.68
C ILE A 205 12.34 13.03 25.81
N LEU A 206 12.65 13.57 26.98
CA LEU A 206 12.66 15.01 27.28
C LEU A 206 13.84 15.74 26.63
N ASP A 207 14.92 15.03 26.32
CA ASP A 207 16.12 15.60 25.69
C ASP A 207 15.94 15.82 24.18
N LEU A 208 14.87 15.26 23.61
CA LEU A 208 14.54 15.42 22.20
C LEU A 208 13.86 16.78 21.92
N PRO A 209 14.07 17.37 20.73
CA PRO A 209 13.39 18.58 20.31
C PRO A 209 11.86 18.44 20.47
N ARG A 210 11.17 19.51 20.91
CA ARG A 210 9.70 19.51 21.10
C ARG A 210 8.90 19.02 19.88
N ALA A 211 9.44 19.16 18.67
CA ALA A 211 8.84 18.65 17.44
C ALA A 211 8.89 17.11 17.31
N GLU A 212 9.89 16.47 17.93
CA GLU A 212 10.08 15.02 17.97
C GLU A 212 9.46 14.37 19.19
N GLN A 213 9.05 15.15 20.20
CA GLN A 213 8.30 14.64 21.34
C GLN A 213 6.95 14.08 20.84
N ALA A 214 6.92 12.77 20.58
CA ALA A 214 5.72 12.02 20.21
C ALA A 214 4.66 12.03 21.33
N ASN A 215 5.06 12.44 22.54
CA ASN A 215 4.25 12.60 23.72
C ASN A 215 3.08 13.56 23.44
N GLY A 216 1.90 12.98 23.19
CA GLY A 216 0.65 13.71 22.99
C GLY A 216 0.15 13.80 21.55
N ALA A 217 0.90 13.36 20.53
CA ALA A 217 0.34 13.29 19.17
C ALA A 217 -0.81 12.29 19.09
N ALA A 218 -0.60 11.07 19.59
CA ALA A 218 -1.63 10.03 19.66
C ALA A 218 -2.83 10.45 20.53
N GLU A 219 -2.60 11.13 21.65
CA GLU A 219 -3.68 11.64 22.52
C GLU A 219 -4.51 12.73 21.83
N ARG A 220 -3.87 13.66 21.09
CA ARG A 220 -4.58 14.66 20.29
C ARG A 220 -5.45 13.99 19.22
N VAL A 221 -4.93 12.98 18.54
CA VAL A 221 -5.69 12.21 17.53
C VAL A 221 -6.91 11.57 18.16
N LEU A 222 -6.74 10.89 19.30
CA LEU A 222 -7.84 10.29 20.04
C LEU A 222 -8.88 11.33 20.45
N ASN A 223 -8.46 12.43 21.09
CA ASN A 223 -9.37 13.46 21.57
C ASN A 223 -10.23 14.05 20.43
N VAL A 224 -9.62 14.32 19.27
CA VAL A 224 -10.34 14.83 18.10
C VAL A 224 -11.25 13.76 17.49
N ALA A 225 -10.78 12.51 17.40
CA ALA A 225 -11.57 11.39 16.90
C ALA A 225 -12.82 11.14 17.77
N SER A 226 -12.67 11.18 19.10
CA SER A 226 -13.76 10.97 20.05
C SER A 226 -14.74 12.15 20.10
N LEU A 227 -14.31 13.37 19.78
CA LEU A 227 -15.24 14.50 19.60
C LEU A 227 -16.10 14.33 18.33
N ARG A 228 -15.55 13.71 17.28
CA ARG A 228 -16.22 13.56 15.99
C ARG A 228 -17.14 12.34 15.93
N HIS A 229 -16.84 11.31 16.71
CA HIS A 229 -17.63 10.08 16.84
C HIS A 229 -17.89 9.75 18.31
N PRO A 230 -18.78 10.50 18.99
CA PRO A 230 -19.10 10.27 20.40
C PRO A 230 -19.91 8.98 20.63
N ASP A 231 -20.79 8.63 19.69
CA ASP A 231 -21.78 7.56 19.89
C ASP A 231 -21.28 6.15 19.54
N ASP A 232 -20.14 6.04 18.86
CA ASP A 232 -19.61 4.74 18.43
C ASP A 232 -18.60 4.19 19.44
N VAL A 233 -19.11 3.39 20.37
CA VAL A 233 -18.29 2.68 21.35
C VAL A 233 -17.29 1.77 20.65
N VAL A 234 -17.69 1.00 19.62
CA VAL A 234 -16.83 0.02 18.91
C VAL A 234 -15.63 0.71 18.27
N PHE A 235 -15.84 1.90 17.70
CA PHE A 235 -14.77 2.77 17.21
C PHE A 235 -13.78 3.13 18.33
N GLN A 236 -14.27 3.56 19.50
CA GLN A 236 -13.41 3.85 20.65
C GLN A 236 -12.63 2.61 21.13
N LEU A 237 -13.25 1.43 21.13
CA LEU A 237 -12.61 0.18 21.56
C LEU A 237 -11.46 -0.23 20.64
N TYR A 238 -11.55 0.10 19.35
CA TYR A 238 -10.51 -0.24 18.40
C TYR A 238 -9.20 0.52 18.68
N PHE A 239 -9.27 1.74 19.22
CA PHE A 239 -8.06 2.45 19.69
C PHE A 239 -7.38 1.72 20.85
N VAL A 240 -8.17 1.20 21.79
CA VAL A 240 -7.65 0.39 22.90
C VAL A 240 -7.03 -0.90 22.36
N ALA A 241 -7.69 -1.57 21.41
CA ALA A 241 -7.15 -2.77 20.78
C ALA A 241 -5.84 -2.52 20.03
N ILE A 242 -5.71 -1.39 19.31
CA ILE A 242 -4.45 -0.99 18.67
C ILE A 242 -3.35 -0.75 19.71
N ALA A 243 -3.69 -0.03 20.79
CA ALA A 243 -2.72 0.27 21.85
C ALA A 243 -2.23 -1.02 22.53
N LEU A 244 -3.14 -1.93 22.88
CA LEU A 244 -2.83 -3.23 23.49
C LEU A 244 -2.01 -4.13 22.56
N GLY A 245 -2.38 -4.24 21.28
CA GLY A 245 -1.71 -5.12 20.32
C GLY A 245 -0.28 -4.70 19.97
N MET A 246 0.11 -3.46 20.29
CA MET A 246 1.46 -2.94 20.05
C MET A 246 2.31 -2.86 21.33
N SER A 247 1.76 -3.22 22.50
CA SER A 247 2.40 -3.00 23.80
C SER A 247 2.52 -4.27 24.65
N GLU A 248 3.75 -4.72 24.87
CA GLU A 248 4.14 -5.35 26.16
C GLU A 248 4.56 -4.28 27.19
N SER A 249 4.79 -3.01 26.78
CA SER A 249 5.46 -2.02 27.63
C SER A 249 5.01 -0.57 27.42
N THR A 250 3.71 -0.28 27.42
CA THR A 250 3.19 1.08 27.70
C THR A 250 1.84 1.04 28.41
N SER A 251 1.82 0.60 29.67
CA SER A 251 0.66 0.71 30.57
C SER A 251 0.09 2.13 30.62
N ASN A 252 0.94 3.17 30.53
CA ASN A 252 0.53 4.56 30.66
C ASN A 252 -0.34 5.06 29.49
N VAL A 253 -0.05 4.67 28.25
CA VAL A 253 -0.85 5.12 27.08
C VAL A 253 -2.18 4.40 27.10
N VAL A 254 -2.19 3.08 27.33
CA VAL A 254 -3.42 2.29 27.42
C VAL A 254 -4.31 2.80 28.55
N ASN A 255 -3.76 3.02 29.75
CA ASN A 255 -4.53 3.53 30.89
C ASN A 255 -5.10 4.92 30.61
N ARG A 256 -4.35 5.80 29.94
CA ARG A 256 -4.80 7.16 29.62
C ARG A 256 -5.86 7.17 28.53
N VAL A 257 -5.73 6.32 27.51
CA VAL A 257 -6.78 6.10 26.50
C VAL A 257 -8.04 5.54 27.15
N GLU A 258 -7.90 4.58 28.07
CA GLU A 258 -9.03 4.04 28.82
C GLU A 258 -9.68 5.04 29.78
N GLU A 259 -8.91 5.91 30.44
CA GLU A 259 -9.42 7.01 31.26
C GLU A 259 -10.20 8.03 30.42
N ILE A 260 -9.70 8.37 29.23
CA ILE A 260 -10.38 9.27 28.30
C ILE A 260 -11.70 8.67 27.82
N ILE A 261 -11.73 7.37 27.54
CA ILE A 261 -12.97 6.67 27.12
C ILE A 261 -13.93 6.53 28.31
N ALA A 262 -13.39 6.22 29.50
CA ALA A 262 -14.14 6.05 30.75
C ALA A 262 -14.85 7.32 31.22
N SER A 263 -14.19 8.46 31.12
CA SER A 263 -14.77 9.75 31.51
C SER A 263 -15.95 10.17 30.63
N ARG A 264 -16.12 9.54 29.46
CA ARG A 264 -17.14 9.90 28.47
C ARG A 264 -18.26 8.87 28.33
N ILE A 265 -18.03 7.60 28.67
CA ILE A 265 -19.06 6.53 28.60
C ILE A 265 -19.31 5.99 30.03
N PRO A 266 -20.47 6.32 30.65
CA PRO A 266 -20.71 6.08 32.08
C PRO A 266 -20.74 4.61 32.56
N ASP A 267 -20.74 3.58 31.70
CA ASP A 267 -21.04 2.19 32.11
C ASP A 267 -19.93 1.14 31.80
N THR A 268 -18.67 1.55 31.74
CA THR A 268 -17.58 0.70 31.19
C THR A 268 -16.84 -0.21 32.16
N GLY A 269 -17.15 -0.21 33.47
CA GLY A 269 -16.39 -0.95 34.49
C GLY A 269 -16.27 -2.46 34.22
N LYS A 270 -17.38 -3.13 33.86
CA LYS A 270 -17.40 -4.55 33.49
C LYS A 270 -16.84 -4.81 32.07
N TRP A 271 -16.89 -3.80 31.21
CA TRP A 271 -16.42 -3.88 29.84
C TRP A 271 -14.88 -3.84 29.75
N ARG A 272 -14.21 -3.03 30.59
CA ARG A 272 -12.74 -2.91 30.58
C ARG A 272 -12.04 -4.23 30.87
N THR A 273 -12.50 -4.97 31.88
CA THR A 273 -11.92 -6.26 32.26
C THR A 273 -12.21 -7.32 31.20
N PHE A 274 -13.47 -7.45 30.78
CA PHE A 274 -13.89 -8.43 29.77
C PHE A 274 -13.24 -8.20 28.40
N HIS A 275 -13.09 -6.95 27.97
CA HIS A 275 -12.47 -6.62 26.68
C HIS A 275 -10.95 -6.75 26.72
N ARG A 276 -10.29 -6.36 27.83
CA ARG A 276 -8.84 -6.61 28.01
C ARG A 276 -8.55 -8.11 27.92
N GLU A 277 -9.28 -8.96 28.63
CA GLU A 277 -9.11 -10.42 28.59
C GLU A 277 -9.39 -11.01 27.19
N LYS A 278 -10.44 -10.53 26.50
CA LYS A 278 -10.81 -11.01 25.16
C LYS A 278 -9.87 -10.51 24.05
N CYS A 279 -9.31 -9.31 24.19
CA CYS A 279 -8.29 -8.79 23.27
C CYS A 279 -6.94 -9.47 23.49
N LEU A 280 -6.52 -9.67 24.74
CA LEU A 280 -5.29 -10.38 25.07
C LEU A 280 -5.36 -11.84 24.60
N SER A 281 -6.51 -12.52 24.75
CA SER A 281 -6.67 -13.89 24.23
C SER A 281 -6.64 -13.97 22.69
N ARG A 282 -7.13 -12.95 21.97
CA ARG A 282 -7.03 -12.87 20.49
C ARG A 282 -5.64 -12.46 19.99
N VAL A 283 -4.93 -11.60 20.70
CA VAL A 283 -3.54 -11.24 20.37
C VAL A 283 -2.62 -12.44 20.58
N ASN A 284 -2.82 -13.22 21.65
CA ASN A 284 -2.06 -14.44 21.91
C ASN A 284 -2.30 -15.55 20.88
N MET A 285 -3.48 -15.65 20.25
CA MET A 285 -3.71 -16.61 19.16
C MET A 285 -3.00 -16.23 17.84
N ASN A 286 -2.75 -14.94 17.60
CA ASN A 286 -2.04 -14.48 16.40
C ASN A 286 -0.51 -14.50 16.56
N ALA A 287 0.00 -14.75 17.77
CA ALA A 287 1.43 -14.94 18.05
C ALA A 287 1.89 -16.40 17.93
N SER A 288 0.96 -17.33 17.70
CA SER A 288 1.20 -18.78 17.58
C SER A 288 1.08 -19.32 16.14
N PHE A 289 1.40 -18.52 15.13
CA PHE A 289 1.56 -18.96 13.73
C PHE A 289 2.74 -18.27 13.06
#